data_AF-A0A849ZA99-F1
#
_entry.id   AF-A0A849ZA99-F1
#
_cell.length_a   1.000
_cell.length_b   1.000
_cell.length_c   1.000
_cell.angle_alpha   90.00
_cell.angle_beta   90.00
_cell.angle_gamma   90.00
#
_symmetry.space_group_name_H-M   'P 1'
#
loop_
_entity.id
_entity.type
_entity.pdbx_description
1 polymer ?
#
loop_
_entity_poly.entity_id
_entity_poly.type
_entity_poly.pdbx_seq_one_letter_code
_entity_poly.pdbx_strand_id
1 'polypeptide(L)'
;MMRRFSWLLVASAIAAAGCEDETSAGLPTTLEEPVGVHDVSVLFPLPEVLGQQTSMVGAELVGKRGVLFPLEVYSELPLVDVLLSNEQSYNLLRVVSARIDPCFPGLGEACQNQIRLVMQPVVLDPAGDHLVANDAAVHLFYSLTREEVEALLRHVVELRRASGIEDGSAPLSVHPALAAEGIEGRFARGFRDALLTYAGEENLVRVTFMALEGASDEWRFGGFDIVDGALVPLGISGLTSSDQSFVNADRSGVSFDQASVTPESTNADDFSLFLFPDEATAALADERNAAFAALLRIENPTRHSPNTVDCVTCHIAAGTRAHAEQTYAMSATGAADAFISATGSEPAGRTAFGTHNLRAFGIFGSEPAISQRAANETEAVVDYVNRELVGR
;
A
#
# COMPACT_ATOMS: atom_id res chain seq x y z
N MET A 1 58.10 -27.23 -55.58
CA MET A 1 56.74 -26.64 -55.64
C MET A 1 56.33 -26.26 -54.21
N MET A 2 56.64 -25.05 -53.76
CA MET A 2 56.22 -24.54 -52.44
C MET A 2 55.23 -23.40 -52.66
N ARG A 3 53.97 -23.60 -52.25
CA ARG A 3 52.94 -22.55 -52.27
C ARG A 3 53.07 -21.71 -51.01
N ARG A 4 53.37 -20.41 -51.19
CA ARG A 4 53.26 -19.40 -50.14
C ARG A 4 51.80 -18.94 -50.04
N PHE A 5 51.21 -19.07 -48.85
CA PHE A 5 49.93 -18.43 -48.52
C PHE A 5 50.22 -17.05 -47.94
N SER A 6 49.76 -16.01 -48.63
CA SER A 6 49.73 -14.64 -48.11
C SER A 6 48.41 -14.44 -47.36
N TRP A 7 48.48 -14.11 -46.08
CA TRP A 7 47.34 -13.66 -45.28
C TRP A 7 47.17 -12.15 -45.50
N LEU A 8 46.01 -11.74 -46.02
CA LEU A 8 45.58 -10.33 -46.00
C LEU A 8 44.95 -10.05 -44.63
N LEU A 9 45.56 -9.15 -43.86
CA LEU A 9 44.95 -8.50 -42.70
C LEU A 9 44.05 -7.37 -43.20
N VAL A 10 42.73 -7.55 -43.05
CA VAL A 10 41.74 -6.47 -43.23
C VAL A 10 41.57 -5.80 -41.87
N ALA A 11 42.05 -4.56 -41.75
CA ALA A 11 41.77 -3.71 -40.60
C ALA A 11 40.37 -3.09 -40.76
N SER A 12 39.39 -3.60 -40.03
CA SER A 12 38.09 -2.94 -39.88
C SER A 12 38.24 -1.77 -38.90
N ALA A 13 38.13 -0.55 -39.41
CA ALA A 13 37.94 0.64 -38.59
C ALA A 13 36.50 0.64 -38.07
N ILE A 14 36.33 0.30 -36.78
CA ILE A 14 35.06 0.51 -36.06
C ILE A 14 35.00 2.00 -35.74
N ALA A 15 34.12 2.73 -36.43
CA ALA A 15 33.74 4.07 -36.05
C ALA A 15 32.93 3.98 -34.74
N ALA A 16 33.51 4.45 -33.64
CA ALA A 16 32.79 4.72 -32.41
C ALA A 16 31.86 5.90 -32.65
N ALA A 17 30.62 5.63 -33.03
CA ALA A 17 29.53 6.58 -32.87
C ALA A 17 29.26 6.66 -31.37
N GLY A 18 29.66 7.78 -30.75
CA GLY A 18 29.23 8.11 -29.40
C GLY A 18 27.71 8.23 -29.41
N CYS A 19 27.03 7.35 -28.69
CA CYS A 19 25.69 7.64 -28.20
C CYS A 19 25.85 8.79 -27.21
N GLU A 20 25.70 10.02 -27.67
CA GLU A 20 25.45 11.14 -26.79
C GLU A 20 24.12 10.87 -26.09
N ASP A 21 24.19 10.81 -24.76
CA ASP A 21 23.09 10.63 -23.82
C ASP A 21 22.10 11.79 -24.02
N GLU A 22 21.11 11.60 -24.90
CA GLU A 22 20.04 12.57 -25.06
C GLU A 22 19.23 12.64 -23.76
N THR A 23 19.41 13.77 -23.07
CA THR A 23 18.48 14.36 -22.09
C THR A 23 18.51 13.83 -20.65
N SER A 24 19.67 13.95 -20.00
CA SER A 24 19.70 14.37 -18.58
C SER A 24 19.33 15.87 -18.48
N ALA A 25 18.12 16.25 -18.90
CA ALA A 25 17.55 17.47 -18.36
C ALA A 25 17.37 17.20 -16.87
N GLY A 26 18.22 17.81 -16.02
CA GLY A 26 18.17 17.55 -14.58
C GLY A 26 16.75 17.80 -14.06
N LEU A 27 16.31 16.95 -13.12
CA LEU A 27 15.02 17.12 -12.43
C LEU A 27 14.91 18.59 -11.96
N PRO A 28 13.75 19.25 -12.09
CA PRO A 28 13.53 20.56 -11.49
C PRO A 28 13.93 20.54 -10.02
N THR A 29 14.43 21.67 -9.54
CA THR A 29 14.86 21.79 -8.15
C THR A 29 13.69 21.97 -7.19
N THR A 30 12.50 22.31 -7.68
CA THR A 30 11.29 22.55 -6.89
C THR A 30 10.06 21.85 -7.48
N LEU A 31 9.09 21.51 -6.63
CA LEU A 31 7.84 20.87 -7.03
C LEU A 31 6.82 21.95 -7.41
N GLU A 32 6.69 22.27 -8.70
CA GLU A 32 5.87 23.40 -9.18
C GLU A 32 4.45 23.00 -9.62
N GLU A 33 4.24 21.71 -9.91
CA GLU A 33 2.95 21.17 -10.35
C GLU A 33 2.22 20.51 -9.18
N PRO A 34 0.89 20.70 -9.08
CA PRO A 34 0.08 19.95 -8.16
C PRO A 34 0.25 18.44 -8.32
N VAL A 35 0.31 17.74 -7.20
CA VAL A 35 0.19 16.29 -7.17
C VAL A 35 -1.28 15.88 -7.16
N GLY A 36 -1.56 14.73 -7.75
CA GLY A 36 -2.83 14.03 -7.70
C GLY A 36 -2.76 12.82 -6.76
N VAL A 37 -3.91 12.13 -6.61
CA VAL A 37 -4.00 10.96 -5.72
C VAL A 37 -3.09 9.81 -6.14
N HIS A 38 -2.89 9.61 -7.45
CA HIS A 38 -2.03 8.54 -7.95
C HIS A 38 -0.53 8.90 -7.90
N ASP A 39 -0.16 10.19 -7.79
CA ASP A 39 1.23 10.60 -7.56
C ASP A 39 1.71 10.24 -6.15
N VAL A 40 0.82 10.33 -5.15
CA VAL A 40 1.16 10.08 -3.74
C VAL A 40 0.82 8.66 -3.29
N SER A 41 -0.09 7.98 -3.98
CA SER A 41 -0.53 6.61 -3.72
C SER A 41 -0.55 5.80 -5.02
N VAL A 42 0.48 4.98 -5.23
CA VAL A 42 0.66 4.17 -6.43
C VAL A 42 0.19 2.75 -6.17
N LEU A 43 -0.88 2.30 -6.84
CA LEU A 43 -1.31 0.90 -6.85
C LEU A 43 -0.91 0.24 -8.17
N PHE A 44 -0.20 -0.88 -8.08
CA PHE A 44 0.24 -1.66 -9.24
C PHE A 44 -0.86 -2.65 -9.66
N PRO A 45 -1.08 -2.85 -10.98
CA PRO A 45 -1.86 -3.99 -11.45
C PRO A 45 -1.02 -5.27 -11.31
N LEU A 46 -1.70 -6.41 -11.14
CA LEU A 46 -1.05 -7.70 -11.41
C LEU A 46 -0.87 -7.87 -12.92
N PRO A 47 0.29 -8.36 -13.40
CA PRO A 47 0.48 -8.58 -14.83
C PRO A 47 -0.42 -9.71 -15.35
N GLU A 48 -0.99 -9.54 -16.54
CA GLU A 48 -1.75 -10.60 -17.21
C GLU A 48 -0.84 -11.74 -17.72
N VAL A 49 0.41 -11.41 -18.05
CA VAL A 49 1.40 -12.39 -18.53
C VAL A 49 2.14 -12.97 -17.32
N LEU A 50 1.95 -14.27 -17.06
CA LEU A 50 2.52 -14.96 -15.89
C LEU A 50 4.04 -14.74 -15.71
N GLY A 51 4.79 -14.75 -16.81
CA GLY A 51 6.24 -14.56 -16.79
C GLY A 51 6.70 -13.15 -16.36
N GLN A 52 5.80 -12.16 -16.35
CA GLN A 52 6.08 -10.79 -15.94
C GLN A 52 5.98 -10.60 -14.40
N GLN A 53 5.63 -11.64 -13.64
CA GLN A 53 5.67 -11.60 -12.17
C GLN A 53 7.03 -11.15 -11.63
N THR A 54 8.14 -11.53 -12.28
CA THR A 54 9.51 -11.14 -11.90
C THR A 54 9.90 -9.73 -12.36
N SER A 55 9.08 -9.10 -13.20
CA SER A 55 9.26 -7.71 -13.61
C SER A 55 8.67 -6.71 -12.60
N MET A 56 7.80 -7.18 -11.69
CA MET A 56 7.38 -6.43 -10.51
C MET A 56 8.55 -6.25 -9.52
N VAL A 57 8.44 -5.27 -8.62
CA VAL A 57 9.50 -4.97 -7.63
C VAL A 57 9.50 -6.05 -6.53
N GLY A 58 10.53 -6.90 -6.52
CA GLY A 58 10.74 -7.94 -5.52
C GLY A 58 11.43 -7.46 -4.24
N ALA A 59 11.30 -8.22 -3.15
CA ALA A 59 11.90 -7.93 -1.84
C ALA A 59 13.44 -7.92 -1.90
N GLU A 60 14.00 -8.79 -2.76
CA GLU A 60 15.42 -9.05 -2.92
C GLU A 60 16.17 -8.01 -3.76
N LEU A 61 15.45 -7.06 -4.38
CA LEU A 61 16.08 -6.06 -5.24
C LEU A 61 16.99 -5.14 -4.43
N VAL A 62 18.18 -4.88 -4.98
CA VAL A 62 19.20 -4.04 -4.33
C VAL A 62 19.16 -2.64 -4.94
N GLY A 63 18.98 -1.65 -4.09
CA GLY A 63 19.00 -0.23 -4.43
C GLY A 63 20.25 0.49 -3.93
N LYS A 64 20.18 1.82 -3.90
CA LYS A 64 21.26 2.67 -3.35
C LYS A 64 21.44 2.53 -1.85
N ARG A 65 20.44 2.03 -1.14
CA ARG A 65 20.35 1.89 0.32
C ARG A 65 20.34 0.43 0.78
N GLY A 66 20.93 -0.47 -0.03
CA GLY A 66 20.96 -1.91 0.21
C GLY A 66 19.74 -2.66 -0.33
N VAL A 67 19.48 -3.85 0.23
CA VAL A 67 18.35 -4.71 -0.16
C VAL A 67 17.04 -4.01 0.21
N LEU A 68 16.01 -4.09 -0.65
CA LEU A 68 14.73 -3.45 -0.40
C LEU A 68 14.10 -3.96 0.91
N PHE A 69 14.01 -5.28 1.07
CA PHE A 69 13.55 -5.89 2.31
C PHE A 69 14.45 -7.07 2.70
N PRO A 70 15.34 -6.94 3.69
CA PRO A 70 16.28 -8.01 4.04
C PRO A 70 15.58 -9.31 4.44
N LEU A 71 16.08 -10.45 3.93
CA LEU A 71 15.54 -11.78 4.25
C LEU A 71 15.66 -12.09 5.75
N GLU A 72 16.71 -11.62 6.40
CA GLU A 72 16.93 -11.79 7.84
C GLU A 72 15.82 -11.11 8.64
N VAL A 73 15.36 -9.93 8.20
CA VAL A 73 14.24 -9.23 8.83
C VAL A 73 12.92 -9.97 8.56
N TYR A 74 12.69 -10.40 7.33
CA TYR A 74 11.46 -11.12 6.98
C TYR A 74 11.33 -12.47 7.69
N SER A 75 12.44 -13.19 7.86
CA SER A 75 12.45 -14.52 8.46
C SER A 75 12.06 -14.51 9.94
N GLU A 76 12.22 -13.38 10.62
CA GLU A 76 11.83 -13.17 12.03
C GLU A 76 10.34 -12.80 12.19
N LEU A 77 9.62 -12.51 11.10
CA LEU A 77 8.17 -12.31 11.17
C LEU A 77 7.46 -13.65 11.47
N PRO A 78 6.24 -13.62 12.04
CA PRO A 78 5.35 -14.78 12.02
C PRO A 78 5.13 -15.28 10.58
N LEU A 79 4.66 -16.53 10.45
CA LEU A 79 4.29 -17.06 9.14
C LEU A 79 3.18 -16.20 8.54
N VAL A 80 3.54 -15.41 7.52
CA VAL A 80 2.62 -14.50 6.84
C VAL A 80 1.63 -15.29 5.95
N ASP A 81 2.08 -16.43 5.42
CA ASP A 81 1.29 -17.37 4.64
C ASP A 81 1.40 -18.76 5.28
N VAL A 82 0.30 -19.32 5.78
CA VAL A 82 0.31 -20.63 6.47
C VAL A 82 0.68 -21.80 5.57
N LEU A 83 0.63 -21.64 4.24
CA LEU A 83 0.96 -22.70 3.28
C LEU A 83 2.45 -22.73 2.92
N LEU A 84 3.17 -21.64 3.18
CA LEU A 84 4.57 -21.47 2.77
C LEU A 84 5.45 -21.13 3.97
N SER A 85 6.71 -21.60 3.97
CA SER A 85 7.68 -21.04 4.90
C SER A 85 7.97 -19.57 4.55
N ASN A 86 8.45 -18.78 5.51
CA ASN A 86 8.89 -17.42 5.22
C ASN A 86 9.94 -17.39 4.10
N GLU A 87 10.92 -18.30 4.09
CA GLU A 87 11.92 -18.35 3.01
C GLU A 87 11.30 -18.60 1.62
N GLN A 88 10.27 -19.45 1.54
CA GLN A 88 9.53 -19.70 0.29
C GLN A 88 8.70 -18.48 -0.11
N SER A 89 7.98 -17.90 0.83
CA SER A 89 7.11 -16.73 0.64
C SER A 89 7.91 -15.48 0.24
N TYR A 90 9.13 -15.31 0.76
CA TYR A 90 9.99 -14.17 0.50
C TYR A 90 10.23 -13.94 -0.99
N ASN A 91 10.54 -15.01 -1.73
CA ASN A 91 10.81 -14.95 -3.17
C ASN A 91 9.56 -14.60 -4.01
N LEU A 92 8.38 -14.66 -3.41
CA LEU A 92 7.09 -14.35 -4.03
C LEU A 92 6.60 -12.94 -3.66
N LEU A 93 7.21 -12.28 -2.68
CA LEU A 93 6.84 -10.93 -2.28
C LEU A 93 7.06 -9.95 -3.42
N ARG A 94 6.01 -9.24 -3.82
CA ARG A 94 6.07 -8.12 -4.77
C ARG A 94 5.44 -6.89 -4.16
N VAL A 95 6.03 -5.73 -4.44
CA VAL A 95 5.39 -4.45 -4.15
C VAL A 95 4.12 -4.36 -5.00
N VAL A 96 2.98 -4.35 -4.33
CA VAL A 96 1.66 -4.17 -4.95
C VAL A 96 1.18 -2.73 -4.83
N SER A 97 1.66 -1.99 -3.83
CA SER A 97 1.33 -0.58 -3.67
C SER A 97 2.43 0.19 -2.93
N ALA A 98 2.46 1.50 -3.14
CA ALA A 98 3.36 2.43 -2.48
C ALA A 98 2.61 3.70 -2.10
N ARG A 99 2.97 4.30 -0.96
CA ARG A 99 2.50 5.62 -0.53
C ARG A 99 3.67 6.49 -0.13
N ILE A 100 3.64 7.74 -0.56
CA ILE A 100 4.63 8.76 -0.21
C ILE A 100 4.00 9.67 0.83
N ASP A 101 4.49 9.62 2.06
CA ASP A 101 3.95 10.40 3.17
C ASP A 101 4.94 11.50 3.58
N PRO A 102 4.67 12.78 3.23
CA PRO A 102 5.49 13.90 3.67
C PRO A 102 5.34 14.21 5.16
N CYS A 103 4.41 13.54 5.86
CA CYS A 103 4.11 13.75 7.26
C CYS A 103 3.25 12.58 7.82
N PHE A 104 3.89 11.62 8.49
CA PHE A 104 3.27 10.46 9.16
C PHE A 104 3.48 10.50 10.69
N PRO A 105 2.56 10.00 11.55
CA PRO A 105 1.30 9.31 11.27
C PRO A 105 0.13 10.24 10.95
N GLY A 106 0.32 11.55 11.09
CA GLY A 106 -0.69 12.56 10.80
C GLY A 106 -0.04 13.87 10.34
N LEU A 107 -0.84 14.73 9.73
CA LEU A 107 -0.42 15.98 9.11
C LEU A 107 -0.31 17.08 10.20
N GLY A 108 0.79 17.13 10.96
CA GLY A 108 0.99 18.06 12.08
C GLY A 108 2.43 18.14 12.61
N GLU A 109 2.64 18.79 13.76
CA GLU A 109 3.97 18.93 14.38
C GLU A 109 4.47 17.58 14.94
N ALA A 110 5.77 17.28 14.73
CA ALA A 110 6.45 16.01 15.07
C ALA A 110 6.08 14.79 14.21
N CYS A 111 5.92 14.98 12.89
CA CYS A 111 5.74 13.88 11.93
C CYS A 111 7.03 13.44 11.25
N GLN A 112 7.00 12.25 10.65
CA GLN A 112 8.09 11.65 9.89
C GLN A 112 7.80 11.68 8.39
N ASN A 113 8.82 12.00 7.60
CA ASN A 113 8.80 11.83 6.15
C ASN A 113 9.12 10.38 5.84
N GLN A 114 8.31 9.72 5.02
CA GLN A 114 8.54 8.32 4.70
C GLN A 114 7.96 7.91 3.34
N ILE A 115 8.43 6.78 2.86
CA ILE A 115 7.72 5.97 1.87
C ILE A 115 7.25 4.68 2.54
N ARG A 116 5.99 4.32 2.31
CA ARG A 116 5.40 3.03 2.72
C ARG A 116 5.20 2.15 1.51
N LEU A 117 5.68 0.92 1.57
CA LEU A 117 5.43 -0.09 0.55
C LEU A 117 4.52 -1.18 1.13
N VAL A 118 3.60 -1.68 0.34
CA VAL A 118 2.84 -2.90 0.64
C VAL A 118 3.37 -4.00 -0.25
N MET A 119 3.86 -5.07 0.37
CA MET A 119 4.27 -6.28 -0.30
C MET A 119 3.27 -7.40 -0.05
N GLN A 120 2.93 -8.13 -1.10
CA GLN A 120 2.11 -9.35 -1.00
C GLN A 120 2.80 -10.50 -1.73
N PRO A 121 2.66 -11.75 -1.26
CA PRO A 121 3.03 -12.90 -2.06
C PRO A 121 2.13 -12.93 -3.30
N VAL A 122 2.73 -12.76 -4.48
CA VAL A 122 2.04 -12.93 -5.76
C VAL A 122 2.30 -14.35 -6.22
N VAL A 123 1.25 -15.12 -6.52
CA VAL A 123 1.32 -16.53 -6.90
C VAL A 123 0.40 -16.80 -8.09
N LEU A 124 0.44 -18.02 -8.61
CA LEU A 124 -0.57 -18.49 -9.54
C LEU A 124 -1.86 -18.83 -8.77
N ASP A 125 -3.00 -18.54 -9.39
CA ASP A 125 -4.29 -19.02 -8.92
C ASP A 125 -4.35 -20.57 -8.94
N PRO A 126 -5.36 -21.20 -8.30
CA PRO A 126 -5.44 -22.66 -8.26
C PRO A 126 -5.52 -23.34 -9.64
N ALA A 127 -6.02 -22.63 -10.67
CA ALA A 127 -6.06 -23.12 -12.04
C ALA A 127 -4.70 -23.04 -12.75
N GLY A 128 -3.82 -22.14 -12.31
CA GLY A 128 -2.52 -21.88 -12.92
C GLY A 128 -2.58 -20.91 -14.10
N ASP A 129 -3.70 -20.22 -14.29
CA ASP A 129 -3.99 -19.40 -15.47
C ASP A 129 -3.74 -17.91 -15.23
N HIS A 130 -3.82 -17.47 -13.98
CA HIS A 130 -3.71 -16.06 -13.61
C HIS A 130 -2.79 -15.85 -12.41
N LEU A 131 -2.22 -14.65 -12.30
CA LEU A 131 -1.57 -14.21 -11.08
C LEU A 131 -2.61 -13.67 -10.09
N VAL A 132 -2.44 -14.04 -8.84
CA VAL A 132 -3.22 -13.52 -7.70
C VAL A 132 -2.28 -13.11 -6.58
N ALA A 133 -2.70 -12.16 -5.75
CA ALA A 133 -2.05 -11.85 -4.50
C ALA A 133 -2.70 -12.67 -3.38
N ASN A 134 -1.88 -13.35 -2.59
CA ASN A 134 -2.37 -14.09 -1.42
C ASN A 134 -3.03 -13.16 -0.42
N ASP A 135 -3.90 -13.73 0.41
CA ASP A 135 -4.53 -12.98 1.49
C ASP A 135 -3.58 -12.71 2.68
N ALA A 136 -2.34 -12.31 2.38
CA ALA A 136 -1.42 -11.79 3.36
C ALA A 136 -0.65 -10.57 2.83
N ALA A 137 -0.17 -9.71 3.72
CA ALA A 137 0.58 -8.51 3.36
C ALA A 137 1.63 -8.16 4.41
N VAL A 138 2.71 -7.53 3.94
CA VAL A 138 3.73 -6.88 4.77
C VAL A 138 3.81 -5.42 4.36
N HIS A 139 3.80 -4.50 5.32
CA HIS A 139 4.08 -3.10 5.06
C HIS A 139 5.51 -2.77 5.48
N LEU A 140 6.23 -2.06 4.62
CA LEU A 140 7.60 -1.62 4.84
C LEU A 140 7.61 -0.10 4.93
N PHE A 141 8.26 0.44 5.96
CA PHE A 141 8.29 1.87 6.22
C PHE A 141 9.75 2.34 6.16
N TYR A 142 10.05 3.24 5.22
CA TYR A 142 11.38 3.78 5.04
C TYR A 142 11.39 5.25 5.40
N SER A 143 12.24 5.64 6.35
CA SER A 143 12.41 7.04 6.73
C SER A 143 13.14 7.80 5.63
N LEU A 144 12.67 9.02 5.33
CA LEU A 144 13.25 9.92 4.35
C LEU A 144 13.56 11.27 4.99
N THR A 145 14.46 12.03 4.39
CA THR A 145 14.58 13.47 4.68
C THR A 145 13.46 14.25 3.98
N ARG A 146 13.28 15.53 4.32
CA ARG A 146 12.32 16.41 3.62
C ARG A 146 12.72 16.55 2.15
N GLU A 147 14.00 16.77 1.90
CA GLU A 147 14.57 16.94 0.57
C GLU A 147 14.39 15.68 -0.28
N GLU A 148 14.49 14.49 0.32
CA GLU A 148 14.28 13.21 -0.35
C GLU A 148 12.82 12.99 -0.74
N VAL A 149 11.86 13.27 0.15
CA VAL A 149 10.43 13.17 -0.20
C VAL A 149 10.07 14.12 -1.33
N GLU A 150 10.55 15.37 -1.28
CA GLU A 150 10.30 16.32 -2.36
C GLU A 150 10.93 15.86 -3.67
N ALA A 151 12.15 15.31 -3.64
CA ALA A 151 12.82 14.79 -4.82
C ALA A 151 12.11 13.56 -5.40
N LEU A 152 11.59 12.67 -4.55
CA LEU A 152 10.78 11.54 -4.96
C LEU A 152 9.47 11.99 -5.62
N LEU A 153 8.73 12.93 -5.00
CA LEU A 153 7.50 13.48 -5.57
C LEU A 153 7.73 14.14 -6.93
N ARG A 154 8.82 14.92 -7.08
CA ARG A 154 9.20 15.49 -8.38
C ARG A 154 9.43 14.40 -9.43
N HIS A 155 10.14 13.34 -9.06
CA HIS A 155 10.38 12.22 -9.95
C HIS A 155 9.07 11.55 -10.39
N VAL A 156 8.13 11.30 -9.47
CA VAL A 156 6.82 10.70 -9.81
C VAL A 156 6.02 11.60 -10.75
N VAL A 157 5.92 12.90 -10.46
CA VAL A 157 5.22 13.87 -11.32
C VAL A 157 5.84 13.92 -12.72
N GLU A 158 7.16 13.83 -12.84
CA GLU A 158 7.83 13.76 -14.13
C GLU A 158 7.52 12.47 -14.89
N LEU A 159 7.50 11.32 -14.22
CA LEU A 159 7.11 10.05 -14.84
C LEU A 159 5.66 10.12 -15.33
N ARG A 160 4.76 10.69 -14.53
CA ARG A 160 3.37 10.94 -14.94
C ARG A 160 3.34 11.83 -16.17
N ARG A 161 4.00 12.99 -16.16
CA ARG A 161 4.07 13.90 -17.33
C ARG A 161 4.60 13.18 -18.57
N ALA A 162 5.65 12.39 -18.42
CA ALA A 162 6.28 11.66 -19.50
C ALA A 162 5.40 10.53 -20.07
N SER A 163 4.44 10.02 -19.31
CA SER A 163 3.44 9.05 -19.80
C SER A 163 2.41 9.70 -20.73
N GLY A 164 2.17 11.01 -20.59
CA GLY A 164 1.13 11.73 -21.33
C GLY A 164 -0.30 11.31 -20.98
N ILE A 165 -0.48 10.51 -19.93
CA ILE A 165 -1.78 10.04 -19.45
C ILE A 165 -2.30 11.03 -18.41
N GLU A 166 -3.51 11.53 -18.63
CA GLU A 166 -4.17 12.42 -17.69
C GLU A 166 -4.54 11.66 -16.41
N ASP A 167 -4.11 12.21 -15.29
CA ASP A 167 -4.35 11.68 -13.94
C ASP A 167 -5.47 12.47 -13.23
N GLY A 168 -6.38 13.04 -14.02
CA GLY A 168 -7.28 14.08 -13.56
C GLY A 168 -8.32 13.55 -12.58
N SER A 169 -8.34 14.09 -11.35
CA SER A 169 -9.40 14.03 -10.31
C SER A 169 -10.19 12.73 -10.15
N ALA A 170 -9.67 11.61 -10.66
CA ALA A 170 -10.35 10.34 -10.69
C ALA A 170 -10.24 9.72 -9.30
N PRO A 171 -11.25 8.95 -8.86
CA PRO A 171 -11.14 8.17 -7.63
C PRO A 171 -9.85 7.34 -7.63
N LEU A 172 -9.23 7.22 -6.46
CA LEU A 172 -8.03 6.41 -6.29
C LEU A 172 -8.26 4.98 -6.82
N SER A 173 -7.31 4.51 -7.62
CA SER A 173 -7.38 3.23 -8.35
C SER A 173 -5.97 2.73 -8.65
N VAL A 174 -5.86 1.66 -9.46
CA VAL A 174 -4.62 1.35 -10.17
C VAL A 174 -4.10 2.60 -10.87
N HIS A 175 -2.79 2.85 -10.77
CA HIS A 175 -2.15 4.03 -11.36
C HIS A 175 -2.40 4.06 -12.89
N PRO A 176 -2.92 5.16 -13.47
CA PRO A 176 -3.32 5.21 -14.88
C PRO A 176 -2.20 4.83 -15.85
N ALA A 177 -0.99 5.31 -15.62
CA ALA A 177 0.17 4.94 -16.43
C ALA A 177 0.56 3.47 -16.31
N LEU A 178 0.42 2.85 -15.14
CA LEU A 178 0.69 1.42 -14.98
C LEU A 178 -0.38 0.57 -15.68
N ALA A 179 -1.65 0.99 -15.62
CA ALA A 179 -2.74 0.32 -16.31
C ALA A 179 -2.58 0.38 -17.83
N ALA A 180 -2.09 1.49 -18.38
CA ALA A 180 -1.93 1.68 -19.81
C ALA A 180 -0.63 1.07 -20.38
N GLU A 181 0.49 1.21 -19.66
CA GLU A 181 1.82 0.80 -20.14
C GLU A 181 2.21 -0.61 -19.67
N GLY A 182 1.53 -1.14 -18.65
CA GLY A 182 1.90 -2.38 -17.97
C GLY A 182 3.06 -2.21 -16.98
N ILE A 183 3.37 -3.27 -16.23
CA ILE A 183 4.42 -3.28 -15.21
C ILE A 183 5.85 -3.26 -15.79
N GLU A 184 5.98 -3.44 -17.11
CA GLU A 184 7.21 -3.22 -17.87
C GLU A 184 7.18 -1.87 -18.61
N GLY A 185 6.23 -0.99 -18.30
CA GLY A 185 6.12 0.33 -18.89
C GLY A 185 7.28 1.27 -18.55
N ARG A 186 7.30 2.45 -19.17
CA ARG A 186 8.26 3.51 -18.86
C ARG A 186 8.03 4.02 -17.43
N PHE A 187 6.76 4.26 -17.07
CA PHE A 187 6.40 4.66 -15.72
C PHE A 187 6.85 3.61 -14.69
N ALA A 188 6.52 2.33 -14.92
CA ALA A 188 6.84 1.24 -13.98
C ALA A 188 8.34 1.11 -13.71
N ARG A 189 9.17 1.14 -14.76
CA ARG A 189 10.63 1.10 -14.62
C ARG A 189 11.17 2.32 -13.90
N GLY A 190 10.75 3.52 -14.31
CA GLY A 190 11.21 4.75 -13.67
C GLY A 190 10.82 4.81 -12.19
N PHE A 191 9.59 4.40 -11.87
CA PHE A 191 9.12 4.37 -10.49
C PHE A 191 9.88 3.33 -9.67
N ARG A 192 10.13 2.13 -10.20
CA ARG A 192 11.03 1.15 -9.56
C ARG A 192 12.40 1.75 -9.27
N ASP A 193 13.01 2.45 -10.23
CA ASP A 193 14.33 3.04 -10.05
C ASP A 193 14.31 4.16 -8.99
N ALA A 194 13.19 4.91 -8.89
CA ALA A 194 12.95 5.86 -7.81
C ALA A 194 12.82 5.15 -6.45
N LEU A 195 12.03 4.07 -6.35
CA LEU A 195 11.94 3.26 -5.13
C LEU A 195 13.31 2.77 -4.66
N LEU A 196 14.07 2.14 -5.56
CA LEU A 196 15.42 1.64 -5.26
C LEU A 196 16.45 2.75 -5.00
N THR A 197 16.15 4.01 -5.35
CA THR A 197 16.99 5.15 -4.98
C THR A 197 16.78 5.57 -3.53
N TYR A 198 15.54 5.51 -3.02
CA TYR A 198 15.15 6.10 -1.73
C TYR A 198 14.81 5.09 -0.63
N ALA A 199 14.57 3.82 -0.98
CA ALA A 199 14.23 2.77 -0.03
C ALA A 199 15.24 1.62 -0.08
N GLY A 200 15.63 1.15 1.10
CA GLY A 200 16.46 -0.03 1.31
C GLY A 200 16.70 -0.25 2.81
N GLU A 201 17.44 -1.31 3.14
CA GLU A 201 17.75 -1.70 4.51
C GLU A 201 18.35 -0.58 5.37
N GLU A 202 19.14 0.32 4.77
CA GLU A 202 19.81 1.41 5.50
C GLU A 202 18.83 2.41 6.12
N ASN A 203 17.60 2.50 5.60
CA ASN A 203 16.58 3.41 6.09
C ASN A 203 15.22 2.75 6.34
N LEU A 204 15.14 1.42 6.38
CA LEU A 204 13.96 0.67 6.80
C LEU A 204 13.82 0.82 8.33
N VAL A 205 12.74 1.46 8.78
CA VAL A 205 12.54 1.79 10.21
C VAL A 205 11.42 1.00 10.88
N ARG A 206 10.51 0.40 10.10
CA ARG A 206 9.40 -0.39 10.61
C ARG A 206 8.90 -1.40 9.57
N VAL A 207 8.45 -2.54 10.07
CA VAL A 207 7.77 -3.58 9.30
C VAL A 207 6.49 -3.97 10.03
N THR A 208 5.34 -3.99 9.34
CA THR A 208 4.09 -4.53 9.91
C THR A 208 3.57 -5.66 9.04
N PHE A 209 2.80 -6.58 9.60
CA PHE A 209 2.25 -7.71 8.87
C PHE A 209 0.73 -7.84 9.11
N MET A 210 0.07 -8.39 8.10
CA MET A 210 -1.26 -8.99 8.17
C MET A 210 -1.09 -10.40 7.63
N ALA A 211 -1.08 -11.37 8.54
CA ALA A 211 -0.98 -12.78 8.24
C ALA A 211 -2.38 -13.40 8.20
N LEU A 212 -2.60 -14.36 7.30
CA LEU A 212 -3.80 -15.18 7.31
C LEU A 212 -3.47 -16.51 7.98
N GLU A 213 -3.98 -16.70 9.18
CA GLU A 213 -3.89 -17.90 9.99
C GLU A 213 -5.20 -18.73 9.89
N GLY A 214 -5.23 -19.87 10.58
CA GLY A 214 -6.39 -20.75 10.60
C GLY A 214 -6.69 -21.37 9.23
N ALA A 215 -7.92 -21.85 9.04
CA ALA A 215 -8.33 -22.43 7.76
C ALA A 215 -8.67 -21.33 6.74
N SER A 216 -7.95 -20.21 6.77
CA SER A 216 -8.21 -18.96 6.03
C SER A 216 -9.42 -18.16 6.54
N ASP A 217 -9.56 -18.07 7.86
CA ASP A 217 -10.64 -17.35 8.56
C ASP A 217 -10.16 -16.52 9.77
N GLU A 218 -8.85 -16.52 10.06
CA GLU A 218 -8.23 -15.71 11.11
C GLU A 218 -7.16 -14.81 10.50
N TRP A 219 -7.26 -13.51 10.70
CA TRP A 219 -6.24 -12.55 10.31
C TRP A 219 -5.52 -12.05 11.54
N ARG A 220 -4.19 -12.19 11.54
CA ARG A 220 -3.33 -11.70 12.62
C ARG A 220 -2.54 -10.50 12.14
N PHE A 221 -2.57 -9.44 12.95
CA PHE A 221 -1.90 -8.18 12.71
C PHE A 221 -0.81 -7.96 13.74
N GLY A 222 0.27 -7.32 13.33
CA GLY A 222 1.33 -6.91 14.24
C GLY A 222 2.47 -6.22 13.50
N GLY A 223 3.57 -5.98 14.19
CA GLY A 223 4.74 -5.41 13.56
C GLY A 223 5.92 -5.22 14.49
N PHE A 224 6.99 -4.69 13.92
CA PHE A 224 8.25 -4.43 14.58
C PHE A 224 8.79 -3.07 14.11
N ASP A 225 9.27 -2.28 15.06
CA ASP A 225 10.21 -1.19 14.79
C ASP A 225 11.61 -1.78 14.59
N ILE A 226 12.41 -1.16 13.72
CA ILE A 226 13.82 -1.52 13.54
C ILE A 226 14.66 -0.46 14.26
N VAL A 227 15.29 -0.86 15.36
CA VAL A 227 16.13 0.01 16.19
C VAL A 227 17.51 -0.62 16.27
N ASP A 228 18.52 0.10 15.78
CA ASP A 228 19.92 -0.37 15.72
C ASP A 228 20.07 -1.75 15.04
N GLY A 229 19.26 -2.00 14.00
CA GLY A 229 19.23 -3.27 13.26
C GLY A 229 18.50 -4.42 13.96
N ALA A 230 17.93 -4.20 15.14
CA ALA A 230 17.15 -5.19 15.87
C ALA A 230 15.64 -4.93 15.72
N LEU A 231 14.86 -6.01 15.65
CA LEU A 231 13.40 -5.95 15.65
C LEU A 231 12.88 -5.78 17.08
N VAL A 232 12.14 -4.69 17.30
CA VAL A 232 11.47 -4.37 18.56
C VAL A 232 9.97 -4.47 18.31
N PRO A 233 9.22 -5.33 19.04
CA PRO A 233 7.79 -5.45 18.85
C PRO A 233 7.07 -4.10 18.92
N LEU A 234 6.23 -3.84 17.92
CA LEU A 234 5.45 -2.61 17.83
C LEU A 234 4.34 -2.63 18.87
N GLY A 235 4.27 -1.60 19.71
CA GLY A 235 3.10 -1.40 20.57
C GLY A 235 1.87 -1.01 19.75
N ILE A 236 0.75 -1.69 19.96
CA ILE A 236 -0.53 -1.38 19.29
C ILE A 236 -1.35 -0.44 20.18
N SER A 237 -1.83 0.68 19.61
CA SER A 237 -2.60 1.68 20.35
C SER A 237 -3.85 1.06 20.98
N GLY A 238 -4.04 1.32 22.28
CA GLY A 238 -5.16 0.78 23.05
C GLY A 238 -4.95 -0.66 23.55
N LEU A 239 -3.85 -1.32 23.21
CA LEU A 239 -3.60 -2.71 23.61
C LEU A 239 -2.34 -2.82 24.48
N THR A 240 -2.27 -3.89 25.27
CA THR A 240 -1.05 -4.30 25.98
C THR A 240 -0.23 -5.33 25.21
N SER A 241 -0.77 -5.87 24.11
CA SER A 241 -0.09 -6.79 23.20
C SER A 241 0.56 -6.05 22.03
N SER A 242 1.47 -6.74 21.35
CA SER A 242 2.10 -6.29 20.10
C SER A 242 1.49 -6.93 18.84
N ASP A 243 0.44 -7.72 19.03
CA ASP A 243 -0.37 -8.32 17.98
C ASP A 243 -1.86 -8.31 18.33
N GLN A 244 -2.68 -8.50 17.30
CA GLN A 244 -4.13 -8.56 17.41
C GLN A 244 -4.68 -9.44 16.29
N SER A 245 -5.63 -10.30 16.61
CA SER A 245 -6.31 -11.18 15.66
C SER A 245 -7.75 -10.73 15.43
N PHE A 246 -8.23 -10.97 14.22
CA PHE A 246 -9.63 -10.91 13.83
C PHE A 246 -10.03 -12.25 13.24
N VAL A 247 -11.16 -12.79 13.66
CA VAL A 247 -11.75 -14.00 13.06
C VAL A 247 -13.06 -13.62 12.39
N ASN A 248 -13.34 -14.19 11.23
CA ASN A 248 -14.66 -14.18 10.59
C ASN A 248 -14.87 -15.49 9.82
N ALA A 249 -15.85 -16.29 10.25
CA ALA A 249 -16.13 -17.58 9.63
C ALA A 249 -16.85 -17.45 8.27
N ASP A 250 -17.42 -16.27 7.95
CA ASP A 250 -18.03 -16.03 6.65
C ASP A 250 -16.98 -15.75 5.57
N ARG A 251 -16.67 -16.78 4.78
CA ARG A 251 -15.74 -16.69 3.66
C ARG A 251 -16.34 -16.05 2.41
N SER A 252 -17.67 -15.85 2.37
CA SER A 252 -18.32 -15.20 1.24
C SER A 252 -18.26 -13.68 1.32
N GLY A 253 -18.04 -13.12 2.52
CA GLY A 253 -17.91 -11.69 2.74
C GLY A 253 -19.18 -10.90 2.86
N VAL A 254 -20.31 -11.56 3.05
CA VAL A 254 -21.62 -10.92 3.10
C VAL A 254 -22.03 -10.58 4.53
N SER A 255 -21.47 -11.25 5.53
CA SER A 255 -21.84 -11.18 6.93
C SER A 255 -20.63 -11.26 7.87
N PHE A 256 -20.84 -10.92 9.14
CA PHE A 256 -19.90 -11.18 10.23
C PHE A 256 -20.38 -12.41 10.98
N ASP A 257 -19.90 -13.59 10.60
CA ASP A 257 -20.30 -14.86 11.20
C ASP A 257 -19.23 -15.33 12.18
N GLN A 258 -19.61 -15.49 13.46
CA GLN A 258 -18.67 -15.80 14.54
C GLN A 258 -17.48 -14.82 14.57
N ALA A 259 -17.74 -13.56 14.23
CA ALA A 259 -16.70 -12.55 14.20
C ALA A 259 -16.19 -12.27 15.61
N SER A 260 -14.87 -12.14 15.76
CA SER A 260 -14.26 -11.80 17.04
C SER A 260 -12.93 -11.07 16.86
N VAL A 261 -12.58 -10.26 17.86
CA VAL A 261 -11.34 -9.49 17.92
C VAL A 261 -10.59 -9.90 19.19
N THR A 262 -9.32 -10.27 19.08
CA THR A 262 -8.51 -10.68 20.25
C THR A 262 -7.10 -10.09 20.21
N PRO A 263 -6.64 -9.35 21.25
CA PRO A 263 -7.48 -8.83 22.33
C PRO A 263 -8.50 -7.81 21.81
N GLU A 264 -9.59 -7.66 22.55
CA GLU A 264 -10.63 -6.67 22.25
C GLU A 264 -10.03 -5.25 22.19
N SER A 265 -10.54 -4.44 21.26
CA SER A 265 -10.15 -3.03 21.18
C SER A 265 -10.64 -2.27 22.41
N THR A 266 -9.82 -1.35 22.90
CA THR A 266 -10.23 -0.37 23.91
C THR A 266 -10.46 1.02 23.31
N ASN A 267 -10.59 1.11 21.99
CA ASN A 267 -10.84 2.40 21.32
C ASN A 267 -12.19 2.96 21.77
N ALA A 268 -12.26 4.29 21.94
CA ALA A 268 -13.52 4.96 22.29
C ALA A 268 -14.52 4.97 21.12
N ASP A 269 -14.03 4.92 19.89
CA ASP A 269 -14.85 4.79 18.68
C ASP A 269 -15.18 3.32 18.42
N ASP A 270 -16.16 2.83 19.18
CA ASP A 270 -16.64 1.47 19.14
C ASP A 270 -17.76 1.28 18.10
N PHE A 271 -17.51 0.39 17.15
CA PHE A 271 -18.48 -0.05 16.14
C PHE A 271 -18.76 -1.56 16.20
N SER A 272 -18.33 -2.24 17.27
CA SER A 272 -18.44 -3.69 17.46
C SER A 272 -19.87 -4.21 17.33
N LEU A 273 -20.88 -3.37 17.59
CA LEU A 273 -22.29 -3.65 17.33
C LEU A 273 -22.51 -4.29 15.95
N PHE A 274 -21.84 -3.79 14.90
CA PHE A 274 -22.01 -4.28 13.53
C PHE A 274 -21.29 -5.61 13.25
N LEU A 275 -20.44 -6.09 14.16
CA LEU A 275 -19.84 -7.42 14.09
C LEU A 275 -20.80 -8.52 14.59
N PHE A 276 -21.92 -8.15 15.19
CA PHE A 276 -22.95 -9.06 15.71
C PHE A 276 -24.30 -8.77 15.02
N PRO A 277 -24.59 -9.38 13.85
CA PRO A 277 -25.75 -9.03 13.04
C PRO A 277 -27.11 -9.11 13.75
N ASP A 278 -27.29 -10.12 14.62
CA ASP A 278 -28.52 -10.27 15.41
C ASP A 278 -28.69 -9.12 16.41
N GLU A 279 -27.60 -8.67 17.04
CA GLU A 279 -27.61 -7.55 17.99
C GLU A 279 -27.84 -6.22 17.27
N ALA A 280 -27.14 -5.97 16.16
CA ALA A 280 -27.34 -4.78 15.33
C ALA A 280 -28.78 -4.67 14.80
N THR A 281 -29.39 -5.79 14.42
CA THR A 281 -30.80 -5.83 13.99
C THR A 281 -31.75 -5.49 15.14
N ALA A 282 -31.47 -5.98 16.35
CA ALA A 282 -32.28 -5.74 17.53
C ALA A 282 -32.09 -4.33 18.13
N ALA A 283 -30.94 -3.69 17.87
CA ALA A 283 -30.57 -2.39 18.42
C ALA A 283 -31.53 -1.25 18.03
N LEU A 284 -31.51 -0.18 18.81
CA LEU A 284 -32.22 1.05 18.47
C LEU A 284 -31.52 1.79 17.32
N ALA A 285 -32.26 2.64 16.61
CA ALA A 285 -31.71 3.43 15.52
C ALA A 285 -30.55 4.33 16.00
N ASP A 286 -30.68 4.93 17.19
CA ASP A 286 -29.65 5.80 17.76
C ASP A 286 -28.36 5.04 18.10
N GLU A 287 -28.45 3.79 18.54
CA GLU A 287 -27.30 2.93 18.83
C GLU A 287 -26.56 2.58 17.54
N ARG A 288 -27.30 2.16 16.49
CA ARG A 288 -26.70 1.91 15.18
C ARG A 288 -26.10 3.18 14.58
N ASN A 289 -26.74 4.34 14.73
CA ASN A 289 -26.20 5.61 14.25
C ASN A 289 -24.90 5.98 14.98
N ALA A 290 -24.81 5.74 16.28
CA ALA A 290 -23.60 5.99 17.06
C ALA A 290 -22.44 5.09 16.63
N ALA A 291 -22.69 3.78 16.45
CA ALA A 291 -21.71 2.83 15.92
C ALA A 291 -21.28 3.20 14.48
N PHE A 292 -22.22 3.66 13.65
CA PHE A 292 -21.91 4.08 12.28
C PHE A 292 -21.05 5.36 12.27
N ALA A 293 -21.35 6.31 13.14
CA ALA A 293 -20.53 7.50 13.32
C ALA A 293 -19.10 7.15 13.80
N ALA A 294 -18.93 6.13 14.66
CA ALA A 294 -17.62 5.63 15.05
C ALA A 294 -16.80 5.11 13.85
N LEU A 295 -17.42 4.34 12.94
CA LEU A 295 -16.76 3.89 11.69
C LEU A 295 -16.23 5.08 10.88
N LEU A 296 -17.05 6.12 10.70
CA LEU A 296 -16.65 7.30 9.94
C LEU A 296 -15.49 8.05 10.60
N ARG A 297 -15.45 8.14 11.94
CA ARG A 297 -14.32 8.73 12.65
C ARG A 297 -13.04 7.89 12.48
N ILE A 298 -13.13 6.56 12.59
CA ILE A 298 -11.98 5.67 12.34
C ILE A 298 -11.44 5.81 10.91
N GLU A 299 -12.30 6.00 9.91
CA GLU A 299 -11.88 6.23 8.52
C GLU A 299 -11.34 7.64 8.26
N ASN A 300 -11.55 8.59 9.18
CA ASN A 300 -11.22 9.99 9.00
C ASN A 300 -9.79 10.29 9.48
N PRO A 301 -8.85 10.66 8.59
CA PRO A 301 -7.44 10.89 8.93
C PRO A 301 -7.21 12.12 9.82
N THR A 302 -8.22 12.99 9.96
CA THR A 302 -8.16 14.13 10.91
C THR A 302 -8.57 13.75 12.34
N ARG A 303 -9.10 12.53 12.52
CA ARG A 303 -9.55 11.98 13.81
C ARG A 303 -8.63 10.87 14.29
N HIS A 304 -8.31 9.93 13.40
CA HIS A 304 -7.46 8.80 13.71
C HIS A 304 -6.30 8.64 12.73
N SER A 305 -5.17 8.23 13.26
CA SER A 305 -3.99 7.74 12.55
C SER A 305 -3.68 6.29 12.95
N PRO A 306 -2.80 5.56 12.24
CA PRO A 306 -2.36 4.23 12.64
C PRO A 306 -1.73 4.16 14.04
N ASN A 307 -1.33 5.30 14.63
CA ASN A 307 -0.80 5.37 15.99
C ASN A 307 -1.87 5.63 17.07
N THR A 308 -3.15 5.74 16.69
CA THR A 308 -4.27 6.09 17.61
C THR A 308 -5.43 5.11 17.57
N VAL A 309 -5.37 4.10 16.71
CA VAL A 309 -6.34 3.02 16.60
C VAL A 309 -5.58 1.71 16.52
N ASP A 310 -6.16 0.63 17.04
CA ASP A 310 -5.60 -0.71 16.91
C ASP A 310 -5.74 -1.24 15.47
N CYS A 311 -4.97 -2.27 15.16
CA CYS A 311 -4.86 -2.80 13.80
C CYS A 311 -6.21 -3.31 13.27
N VAL A 312 -6.91 -4.14 14.04
CA VAL A 312 -8.16 -4.75 13.59
C VAL A 312 -9.22 -3.68 13.37
N THR A 313 -9.44 -2.78 14.34
CA THR A 313 -10.41 -1.67 14.20
C THR A 313 -10.13 -0.83 12.96
N CYS A 314 -8.85 -0.55 12.67
CA CYS A 314 -8.46 0.18 11.46
C CYS A 314 -8.75 -0.59 10.17
N HIS A 315 -8.49 -1.90 10.15
CA HIS A 315 -8.55 -2.73 8.95
C HIS A 315 -9.96 -3.20 8.60
N ILE A 316 -10.83 -3.43 9.58
CA ILE A 316 -12.20 -3.91 9.32
C ILE A 316 -13.21 -2.78 9.09
N ALA A 317 -12.89 -1.53 9.46
CA ALA A 317 -13.83 -0.40 9.41
C ALA A 317 -14.53 -0.22 8.05
N ALA A 318 -13.80 -0.30 6.94
CA ALA A 318 -14.40 -0.13 5.61
C ALA A 318 -15.37 -1.28 5.26
N GLY A 319 -14.98 -2.53 5.54
CA GLY A 319 -15.86 -3.69 5.36
C GLY A 319 -17.11 -3.61 6.24
N THR A 320 -16.95 -3.19 7.50
CA THR A 320 -18.05 -3.00 8.44
C THR A 320 -18.98 -1.86 8.02
N ARG A 321 -18.44 -0.73 7.54
CA ARG A 321 -19.23 0.37 6.96
C ARG A 321 -20.05 -0.09 5.77
N ALA A 322 -19.42 -0.76 4.81
CA ALA A 322 -20.11 -1.28 3.63
C ALA A 322 -21.24 -2.25 4.00
N HIS A 323 -20.99 -3.17 4.95
CA HIS A 323 -22.01 -4.06 5.48
C HIS A 323 -23.15 -3.28 6.15
N ALA A 324 -22.85 -2.23 6.92
CA ALA A 324 -23.86 -1.43 7.58
C ALA A 324 -24.74 -0.60 6.62
N GLU A 325 -24.13 -0.03 5.57
CA GLU A 325 -24.85 0.67 4.49
C GLU A 325 -25.78 -0.28 3.74
N GLN A 326 -25.31 -1.48 3.41
CA GLN A 326 -26.08 -2.50 2.69
C GLN A 326 -27.23 -3.09 3.52
N THR A 327 -26.97 -3.40 4.79
CA THR A 327 -27.91 -4.17 5.64
C THR A 327 -28.87 -3.28 6.41
N TYR A 328 -28.41 -2.14 6.91
CA TYR A 328 -29.19 -1.27 7.80
C TYR A 328 -29.59 0.07 7.17
N ALA A 329 -29.38 0.22 5.85
CA ALA A 329 -29.68 1.43 5.08
C ALA A 329 -29.02 2.69 5.65
N MET A 330 -27.83 2.53 6.25
CA MET A 330 -27.01 3.65 6.70
C MET A 330 -26.41 4.40 5.52
N SER A 331 -25.99 5.65 5.73
CA SER A 331 -25.31 6.43 4.71
C SER A 331 -24.31 7.39 5.34
N ALA A 332 -23.10 7.42 4.77
CA ALA A 332 -22.10 8.44 5.10
C ALA A 332 -22.38 9.80 4.45
N THR A 333 -23.26 9.86 3.44
CA THR A 333 -23.54 11.09 2.69
C THR A 333 -23.99 12.20 3.63
N GLY A 334 -23.19 13.25 3.76
CA GLY A 334 -23.49 14.40 4.62
C GLY A 334 -23.37 14.13 6.13
N ALA A 335 -22.81 12.99 6.52
CA ALA A 335 -22.54 12.69 7.93
C ALA A 335 -21.40 13.58 8.46
N ALA A 336 -21.57 14.12 9.67
CA ALA A 336 -20.63 15.09 10.26
C ALA A 336 -19.23 14.51 10.56
N ASP A 337 -19.14 13.18 10.74
CA ASP A 337 -17.90 12.49 11.06
C ASP A 337 -17.16 11.98 9.81
N ALA A 338 -17.82 11.97 8.64
CA ALA A 338 -17.19 11.59 7.38
C ALA A 338 -16.06 12.58 7.03
N PHE A 339 -14.99 12.06 6.44
CA PHE A 339 -13.91 12.90 5.95
C PHE A 339 -14.35 13.66 4.68
N ILE A 340 -14.08 14.96 4.65
CA ILE A 340 -14.29 15.82 3.50
C ILE A 340 -12.94 16.46 3.18
N SER A 341 -12.49 16.33 1.93
CA SER A 341 -11.23 16.92 1.45
C SER A 341 -11.28 18.45 1.50
N ALA A 342 -10.13 19.11 1.33
CA ALA A 342 -10.07 20.57 1.22
C ALA A 342 -10.88 21.12 0.04
N THR A 343 -11.13 20.30 -0.99
CA THR A 343 -11.98 20.63 -2.15
C THR A 343 -13.48 20.46 -1.89
N GLY A 344 -13.87 19.96 -0.71
CA GLY A 344 -15.27 19.79 -0.31
C GLY A 344 -15.92 18.50 -0.80
N SER A 345 -15.14 17.53 -1.30
CA SER A 345 -15.62 16.22 -1.75
C SER A 345 -15.31 15.12 -0.74
N GLU A 346 -16.18 14.13 -0.62
CA GLU A 346 -15.82 12.86 0.02
C GLU A 346 -14.97 12.06 -0.99
N PRO A 347 -13.73 11.68 -0.64
CA PRO A 347 -12.94 10.80 -1.47
C PRO A 347 -13.69 9.50 -1.73
N ALA A 348 -13.56 8.91 -2.92
CA ALA A 348 -14.15 7.61 -3.18
C ALA A 348 -13.07 6.53 -3.12
N GLY A 349 -13.08 5.72 -2.04
CA GLY A 349 -12.43 4.42 -2.08
C GLY A 349 -13.12 3.55 -3.13
N ARG A 350 -12.34 2.79 -3.89
CA ARG A 350 -12.87 1.77 -4.78
C ARG A 350 -12.52 0.42 -4.18
N THR A 351 -13.40 -0.57 -4.29
CA THR A 351 -13.09 -2.03 -4.26
C THR A 351 -12.90 -2.79 -2.94
N ALA A 352 -12.61 -2.18 -1.77
CA ALA A 352 -12.58 -2.97 -0.52
C ALA A 352 -13.99 -3.20 0.05
N PHE A 353 -14.77 -4.05 -0.62
CA PHE A 353 -16.09 -4.49 -0.15
C PHE A 353 -16.00 -5.92 0.40
N GLY A 354 -16.81 -6.18 1.42
CA GLY A 354 -16.97 -7.50 2.02
C GLY A 354 -16.24 -7.67 3.35
N THR A 355 -16.85 -8.44 4.23
CA THR A 355 -16.43 -8.63 5.64
C THR A 355 -15.16 -9.47 5.82
N HIS A 356 -14.62 -10.03 4.73
CA HIS A 356 -13.37 -10.79 4.70
C HIS A 356 -12.23 -10.05 3.97
N ASN A 357 -12.50 -8.88 3.37
CA ASN A 357 -11.47 -8.09 2.70
C ASN A 357 -10.91 -7.05 3.67
N LEU A 358 -9.81 -7.39 4.33
CA LEU A 358 -9.18 -6.51 5.33
C LEU A 358 -8.06 -5.64 4.75
N ARG A 359 -8.03 -5.47 3.42
CA ARG A 359 -7.01 -4.67 2.74
C ARG A 359 -7.29 -3.19 2.88
N ALA A 360 -6.26 -2.46 3.29
CA ALA A 360 -6.27 -1.01 3.22
C ALA A 360 -5.94 -0.51 1.81
N PHE A 361 -4.81 -0.92 1.24
CA PHE A 361 -4.36 -0.47 -0.08
C PHE A 361 -3.47 -1.53 -0.75
N GLY A 362 -4.07 -2.43 -1.52
CA GLY A 362 -3.35 -3.54 -2.16
C GLY A 362 -4.24 -4.31 -3.13
N ILE A 363 -4.00 -5.62 -3.24
CA ILE A 363 -4.74 -6.55 -4.09
C ILE A 363 -5.42 -7.62 -3.23
N PHE A 364 -6.66 -7.95 -3.56
CA PHE A 364 -7.41 -9.06 -2.98
C PHE A 364 -7.76 -10.05 -4.10
N GLY A 365 -7.08 -11.20 -4.13
CA GLY A 365 -7.13 -12.11 -5.27
C GLY A 365 -6.48 -11.48 -6.50
N SER A 366 -7.27 -11.19 -7.53
CA SER A 366 -6.84 -10.48 -8.74
C SER A 366 -7.26 -9.01 -8.79
N GLU A 367 -8.09 -8.57 -7.83
CA GLU A 367 -8.73 -7.26 -7.88
C GLU A 367 -8.01 -6.26 -6.98
N PRO A 368 -7.93 -4.97 -7.38
CA PRO A 368 -7.63 -3.88 -6.48
C PRO A 368 -8.48 -3.96 -5.19
N ALA A 369 -7.91 -3.55 -4.08
CA ALA A 369 -8.62 -3.39 -2.80
C ALA A 369 -8.13 -2.11 -2.12
N ILE A 370 -9.01 -1.10 -2.08
CA ILE A 370 -8.74 0.23 -1.52
C ILE A 370 -9.82 0.54 -0.50
N SER A 371 -9.45 0.58 0.78
CA SER A 371 -10.35 0.98 1.84
C SER A 371 -10.66 2.47 1.74
N GLN A 372 -11.83 2.85 2.27
CA GLN A 372 -12.22 4.25 2.31
C GLN A 372 -11.22 5.09 3.12
N ARG A 373 -10.64 4.52 4.19
CA ARG A 373 -9.57 5.16 4.95
C ARG A 373 -8.33 5.43 4.09
N ALA A 374 -7.90 4.50 3.25
CA ALA A 374 -6.75 4.71 2.38
C ALA A 374 -7.01 5.83 1.34
N ALA A 375 -8.24 5.92 0.82
CA ALA A 375 -8.65 7.02 -0.04
C ALA A 375 -8.65 8.36 0.69
N ASN A 376 -9.20 8.41 1.91
CA ASN A 376 -9.21 9.60 2.76
C ASN A 376 -7.79 10.08 3.10
N GLU A 377 -6.92 9.17 3.55
CA GLU A 377 -5.52 9.48 3.86
C GLU A 377 -4.74 9.94 2.62
N THR A 378 -5.05 9.40 1.44
CA THR A 378 -4.43 9.82 0.18
C THR A 378 -4.78 11.26 -0.15
N GLU A 379 -6.07 11.62 -0.11
CA GLU A 379 -6.54 12.99 -0.37
C GLU A 379 -6.01 13.98 0.66
N ALA A 380 -5.96 13.59 1.94
CA ALA A 380 -5.35 14.43 2.97
C ALA A 380 -3.85 14.70 2.68
N VAL A 381 -3.12 13.71 2.16
CA VAL A 381 -1.71 13.89 1.74
C VAL A 381 -1.61 14.78 0.51
N VAL A 382 -2.48 14.62 -0.49
CA VAL A 382 -2.54 15.50 -1.67
C VAL A 382 -2.74 16.96 -1.23
N ASP A 383 -3.73 17.20 -0.37
CA ASP A 383 -4.03 18.53 0.18
C ASP A 383 -2.81 19.12 0.91
N TYR A 384 -2.09 18.31 1.69
CA TYR A 384 -0.87 18.74 2.37
C TYR A 384 0.25 19.08 1.38
N VAL A 385 0.56 18.20 0.42
CA VAL A 385 1.65 18.42 -0.55
C VAL A 385 1.38 19.67 -1.38
N ASN A 386 0.16 19.81 -1.90
CA ASN A 386 -0.20 20.94 -2.73
C ASN A 386 -0.10 22.26 -1.95
N ARG A 387 -0.54 22.28 -0.69
CA ARG A 387 -0.44 23.48 0.15
C ARG A 387 0.99 23.80 0.58
N GLU A 388 1.71 22.83 1.15
CA GLU A 388 2.97 23.06 1.85
C GLU A 388 4.20 22.99 0.94
N LEU A 389 4.17 22.16 -0.12
CA LEU A 389 5.32 21.92 -1.00
C LEU A 389 5.18 22.60 -2.37
N VAL A 390 3.95 22.72 -2.88
CA VAL A 390 3.67 23.39 -4.17
C VAL A 390 3.24 24.86 -3.97
N GLY A 391 2.62 25.18 -2.83
CA GLY A 391 2.11 26.52 -2.52
C GLY A 391 0.79 26.86 -3.22
N ARG A 392 -0.11 25.88 -3.37
CA ARG A 392 -1.41 26.01 -4.05
C ARG A 392 -2.60 25.65 -3.19
#